data_AF-A0A345UNJ7-F1
#
_entry.id   AF-A0A345UNJ7-F1
#
_cell.length_a   1.000
_cell.length_b   1.000
_cell.length_c   1.000
_cell.angle_alpha   90.00
_cell.angle_beta   90.00
_cell.angle_gamma   90.00
#
_symmetry.space_group_name_H-M   'P 1'
#
loop_
_entity.id
_entity.type
_entity.pdbx_description
1 polymer ?
#
loop_
_entity_poly.entity_id
_entity_poly.type
_entity_poly.pdbx_seq_one_letter_code
_entity_poly.pdbx_strand_id
1 'polypeptide(L)'
;MLTEEAKKALYYARPFITAADYDNVKEGNHAAAANRIKKRSWLMLLITVLVSTIFLMNSIFRLFEYIETERGAALTAVLLWGLVALVCLIYGFRHFSRLSRTSRWLKEKQAT
;
A
#
# COMPACT_ATOMS: atom_id res chain seq x y z
N MET A 1 -11.64 25.75 8.80
CA MET A 1 -10.53 25.30 9.68
C MET A 1 -10.59 23.77 9.78
N LEU A 2 -9.47 23.05 9.63
CA LEU A 2 -9.45 21.58 9.78
C LEU A 2 -9.62 21.20 11.26
N THR A 3 -10.59 20.34 11.56
CA THR A 3 -10.75 19.77 12.91
C THR A 3 -9.53 18.92 13.28
N GLU A 4 -9.22 18.83 14.58
CA GLU A 4 -8.11 18.01 15.07
C GLU A 4 -8.26 16.52 14.71
N GLU A 5 -9.49 16.01 14.64
CA GLU A 5 -9.80 14.65 14.18
C GLU A 5 -9.44 14.45 12.70
N ALA A 6 -9.82 15.40 11.84
CA ALA A 6 -9.52 15.33 10.40
C ALA A 6 -8.02 15.41 10.13
N LYS A 7 -7.28 16.24 10.88
CA LYS A 7 -5.81 16.29 10.81
C LYS A 7 -5.20 14.94 11.18
N LYS A 8 -5.64 14.31 12.27
CA LYS A 8 -5.14 12.99 12.71
C LYS A 8 -5.43 11.90 11.69
N ALA A 9 -6.65 11.86 11.13
CA ALA A 9 -7.04 10.86 10.13
C ALA A 9 -6.20 10.97 8.84
N LEU A 10 -5.93 12.20 8.38
CA LEU A 10 -5.08 12.46 7.22
C LEU A 10 -3.59 12.20 7.53
N TYR A 11 -3.13 12.57 8.72
CA TYR A 11 -1.75 12.30 9.17
C TYR A 11 -1.44 10.80 9.24
N TYR A 12 -2.41 9.98 9.64
CA TYR A 12 -2.26 8.53 9.68
C TYR A 12 -2.00 7.91 8.29
N ALA A 13 -2.44 8.60 7.23
CA ALA A 13 -2.28 8.21 5.83
C ALA A 13 -1.17 8.99 5.09
N ARG A 14 -0.44 9.87 5.80
CA ARG A 14 0.52 10.86 5.27
C ARG A 14 1.41 10.43 4.10
N PRO A 15 2.01 9.22 4.04
CA PRO A 15 2.87 8.87 2.91
C PRO A 15 2.20 8.91 1.53
N PHE A 16 0.86 8.88 1.45
CA PHE A 16 0.12 8.89 0.17
C PHE A 16 -1.00 9.95 0.11
N ILE A 17 -1.05 10.86 1.10
CA ILE A 17 -1.97 11.99 1.13
C ILE A 17 -1.28 13.21 0.52
N THR A 18 -2.00 13.91 -0.35
CA THR A 18 -1.54 15.09 -1.07
C THR A 18 -2.14 16.37 -0.49
N ALA A 19 -1.53 17.52 -0.79
CA ALA A 19 -2.07 18.84 -0.42
C ALA A 19 -3.53 19.01 -0.86
N ALA A 20 -3.86 18.53 -2.07
CA ALA A 20 -5.23 18.55 -2.58
C ALA A 20 -6.23 17.83 -1.65
N ASP A 21 -5.86 16.71 -1.02
CA ASP A 21 -6.77 16.02 -0.10
C ASP A 21 -7.02 16.85 1.17
N TYR A 22 -6.00 17.57 1.66
CA TYR A 22 -6.16 18.49 2.78
C TYR A 22 -7.07 19.66 2.42
N ASP A 23 -6.92 20.23 1.22
CA ASP A 23 -7.72 21.38 0.80
C ASP A 23 -9.18 20.99 0.57
N ASN A 24 -9.44 19.80 -0.01
CA ASN A 24 -10.81 19.28 -0.10
C ASN A 24 -11.46 19.07 1.26
N VAL A 25 -10.71 18.63 2.27
CA VAL A 25 -11.25 18.46 3.63
C VAL A 25 -11.44 19.83 4.32
N LYS A 26 -10.61 20.84 4.04
CA LYS A 26 -10.84 22.22 4.53
C LYS A 26 -12.09 22.86 3.94
N GLU A 27 -12.38 22.57 2.67
CA GLU A 27 -13.52 23.08 1.91
C GLU A 27 -14.83 22.33 2.19
N GLY A 28 -14.83 21.30 3.06
CA GLY A 28 -16.01 20.48 3.34
C GLY A 28 -16.33 19.42 2.28
N ASN A 29 -15.49 19.29 1.25
CA ASN A 29 -15.61 18.33 0.16
C ASN A 29 -15.11 16.92 0.56
N HIS A 30 -15.61 16.37 1.67
CA HIS A 30 -15.19 15.08 2.22
C HIS A 30 -15.38 13.90 1.24
N ALA A 31 -16.44 13.93 0.41
CA ALA A 31 -16.72 12.92 -0.62
C ALA A 31 -15.59 12.80 -1.66
N ALA A 32 -15.14 13.95 -2.14
CA ALA A 32 -14.13 14.05 -3.20
C ALA A 32 -12.77 13.61 -2.67
N ALA A 33 -12.43 13.99 -1.44
CA ALA A 33 -11.23 13.51 -0.74
C ALA A 33 -11.28 11.99 -0.54
N ALA A 34 -12.40 11.46 -0.02
CA ALA A 34 -12.56 10.03 0.24
C ALA A 34 -12.42 9.18 -1.03
N ASN A 35 -13.02 9.60 -2.14
CA ASN A 35 -12.95 8.87 -3.41
C ASN A 35 -11.53 8.90 -4.01
N ARG A 36 -10.79 10.01 -3.91
CA ARG A 36 -9.38 10.09 -4.33
C ARG A 36 -8.49 9.16 -3.50
N ILE A 37 -8.62 9.22 -2.17
CA ILE A 37 -7.85 8.37 -1.26
C ILE A 37 -8.15 6.88 -1.52
N LYS A 38 -9.42 6.52 -1.77
CA LYS A 38 -9.81 5.15 -2.16
C LYS A 38 -9.15 4.72 -3.47
N LYS A 39 -9.16 5.55 -4.51
CA LYS A 39 -8.50 5.20 -5.78
C LYS A 39 -6.99 4.96 -5.57
N ARG A 40 -6.33 5.80 -4.77
CA ARG A 40 -4.90 5.63 -4.44
C ARG A 40 -4.62 4.39 -3.60
N SER A 41 -5.49 4.03 -2.66
CA SER A 41 -5.32 2.79 -1.91
C SER A 41 -5.34 1.57 -2.84
N TRP A 42 -6.30 1.51 -3.76
CA TRP A 42 -6.37 0.41 -4.74
C TRP A 42 -5.19 0.40 -5.70
N LEU A 43 -4.76 1.56 -6.18
CA LEU A 43 -3.56 1.67 -7.01
C LEU A 43 -2.31 1.16 -6.26
N MET A 44 -2.16 1.54 -5.00
CA MET A 44 -1.04 1.09 -4.17
C MET A 44 -1.07 -0.42 -3.94
N LEU A 45 -2.25 -0.99 -3.70
CA LEU A 45 -2.42 -2.44 -3.57
C LEU A 45 -2.03 -3.15 -4.87
N LEU A 46 -2.49 -2.64 -6.02
CA LEU A 46 -2.15 -3.18 -7.33
C LEU A 46 -0.63 -3.15 -7.58
N ILE A 47 0.03 -2.01 -7.35
CA ILE A 47 1.48 -1.87 -7.51
C ILE A 47 2.21 -2.83 -6.56
N THR A 48 1.78 -2.92 -5.31
CA THR A 48 2.37 -3.84 -4.33
C THR A 48 2.29 -5.28 -4.80
N VAL A 49 1.11 -5.72 -5.24
CA VAL A 49 0.90 -7.08 -5.73
C VAL A 49 1.78 -7.34 -6.94
N LEU A 50 1.79 -6.46 -7.94
CA LEU A 50 2.64 -6.59 -9.13
C LEU A 50 4.12 -6.72 -8.79
N VAL A 51 4.64 -5.82 -7.95
CA VAL A 51 6.05 -5.85 -7.52
C VAL A 51 6.36 -7.14 -6.76
N SER A 52 5.47 -7.56 -5.85
CA SER A 52 5.66 -8.79 -5.09
C SER A 52 5.63 -10.03 -5.97
N THR A 53 4.78 -10.05 -6.99
CA THR A 53 4.73 -11.13 -7.99
C THR A 53 6.05 -11.22 -8.76
N ILE A 54 6.65 -10.10 -9.17
CA ILE A 54 7.95 -10.10 -9.85
C ILE A 54 9.05 -10.72 -8.97
N PHE A 55 9.11 -10.34 -7.69
CA PHE A 55 10.07 -10.93 -6.76
C PHE A 55 9.81 -12.43 -6.53
N LEU A 56 8.54 -12.85 -6.45
CA LEU A 56 8.18 -14.26 -6.32
C LEU A 56 8.57 -15.07 -7.57
N MET A 57 8.33 -14.53 -8.77
CA MET A 57 8.78 -15.17 -10.02
C MET A 57 10.29 -15.34 -10.05
N ASN A 58 11.06 -14.31 -9.65
CA ASN A 58 12.51 -14.42 -9.52
C ASN A 58 12.92 -15.49 -8.51
N SER A 59 12.25 -15.56 -7.35
CA SER A 59 12.48 -16.61 -6.36
C SER A 59 12.23 -18.00 -6.94
N ILE A 60 11.19 -18.17 -7.76
CA ILE A 60 10.85 -19.44 -8.41
C ILE A 60 11.91 -19.82 -9.46
N PHE A 61 12.37 -18.88 -10.30
CA PHE A 61 13.43 -19.16 -11.27
C PHE A 61 14.73 -19.62 -10.60
N ARG A 62 15.10 -19.00 -9.47
CA ARG A 62 16.27 -19.43 -8.68
C ARG A 62 16.06 -20.79 -8.01
N LEU A 63 14.81 -21.15 -7.70
CA LEU A 63 14.51 -22.47 -7.16
C LEU A 63 14.73 -23.56 -8.21
N PHE A 64 14.30 -23.33 -9.46
CA PHE A 64 14.60 -24.24 -10.56
C PHE A 64 16.11 -24.36 -10.80
N GLU A 65 16.84 -23.25 -10.81
CA GLU A 65 18.31 -23.26 -10.93
C GLU A 65 18.98 -24.05 -9.79
N TYR A 66 18.47 -23.93 -8.56
CA TYR A 66 18.94 -24.71 -7.42
C TYR A 66 18.69 -26.21 -7.62
N ILE A 67 17.49 -26.60 -8.07
CA ILE A 67 17.14 -28.00 -8.32
C ILE A 67 18.03 -28.60 -9.41
N GLU A 68 18.37 -27.84 -10.45
CA GLU A 68 19.19 -28.31 -11.57
C GLU A 68 20.69 -28.38 -11.23
N THR A 69 21.20 -27.44 -10.43
CA THR A 69 22.66 -27.28 -10.23
C THR A 69 23.14 -27.66 -8.84
N GLU A 70 22.23 -27.88 -7.88
CA GLU A 70 22.49 -28.10 -6.44
C GLU A 70 23.40 -27.02 -5.80
N ARG A 71 23.51 -25.85 -6.42
CA ARG A 71 24.38 -24.76 -5.94
C ARG A 71 23.73 -24.05 -4.77
N GLY A 72 24.39 -24.07 -3.60
CA GLY A 72 23.92 -23.35 -2.40
C GLY A 72 23.70 -21.83 -2.59
N ALA A 73 24.37 -21.20 -3.57
CA ALA A 73 24.14 -19.81 -3.95
C ALA A 73 22.74 -19.55 -4.53
N ALA A 74 22.16 -20.52 -5.25
CA ALA A 74 20.81 -20.43 -5.79
C ALA A 74 19.77 -20.50 -4.66
N LEU A 75 19.98 -21.39 -3.67
CA LEU A 75 19.11 -21.49 -2.49
C LEU A 75 19.06 -20.19 -1.67
N THR A 76 20.22 -19.55 -1.46
CA THR A 76 20.28 -18.24 -0.77
C THR A 76 19.55 -17.16 -1.56
N ALA A 77 19.65 -17.16 -2.89
CA ALA A 77 18.88 -16.25 -3.74
C ALA A 77 17.37 -16.49 -3.65
N VAL A 78 16.89 -17.75 -3.61
CA VAL A 78 15.47 -18.09 -3.39
C VAL A 78 14.96 -17.44 -2.10
N LEU A 79 15.66 -17.68 -0.98
CA LEU A 79 15.25 -17.16 0.32
C LEU A 79 15.23 -15.62 0.34
N LEU A 80 16.23 -14.98 -0.26
CA LEU A 80 16.32 -13.53 -0.33
C LEU A 80 15.18 -12.92 -1.13
N TRP A 81 14.92 -13.42 -2.34
CA TRP A 81 13.84 -12.92 -3.20
C TRP A 81 12.46 -13.21 -2.60
N GLY A 82 12.27 -14.38 -1.99
CA GLY A 82 11.04 -14.71 -1.26
C GLY A 82 10.78 -13.78 -0.08
N LEU A 83 11.81 -13.45 0.70
CA LEU A 83 11.70 -12.51 1.82
C LEU A 83 11.35 -11.09 1.33
N VAL A 84 11.98 -10.62 0.25
CA VAL A 84 11.67 -9.30 -0.33
C VAL A 84 10.21 -9.25 -0.81
N ALA A 85 9.73 -10.29 -1.48
CA ALA A 85 8.32 -10.40 -1.90
C ALA A 85 7.37 -10.31 -0.69
N LEU A 86 7.68 -11.02 0.39
CA LEU A 86 6.89 -11.01 1.63
C LEU A 86 6.86 -9.62 2.28
N VAL A 87 8.01 -8.96 2.39
CA VAL A 87 8.11 -7.61 2.96
C VAL A 87 7.30 -6.61 2.14
N CYS A 88 7.38 -6.68 0.80
CA CYS A 88 6.57 -5.85 -0.08
C CYS A 88 5.07 -6.05 0.19
N LEU A 89 4.58 -7.29 0.24
CA LEU A 89 3.18 -7.59 0.54
C LEU A 89 2.73 -7.05 1.90
N ILE A 90 3.49 -7.32 2.96
CA ILE A 90 3.15 -6.87 4.32
C ILE A 90 3.09 -5.34 4.38
N TYR A 91 4.10 -4.67 3.82
CA TYR A 91 4.21 -3.22 3.87
C TYR A 91 3.12 -2.55 3.03
N GLY A 92 2.89 -3.03 1.81
CA GLY A 92 1.86 -2.48 0.94
C GLY A 92 0.45 -2.74 1.45
N PHE A 93 0.18 -3.92 2.02
CA PHE A 93 -1.10 -4.22 2.65
C PHE A 93 -1.35 -3.34 3.90
N ARG A 94 -0.32 -3.10 4.71
CA ARG A 94 -0.41 -2.20 5.86
C ARG A 94 -0.84 -0.80 5.43
N HIS A 95 -0.23 -0.24 4.39
CA HIS A 95 -0.59 1.09 3.89
C HIS A 95 -1.94 1.13 3.18
N PHE A 96 -2.29 0.10 2.41
CA PHE A 96 -3.64 -0.06 1.85
C PHE A 96 -4.70 0.02 2.95
N SER A 97 -4.51 -0.74 4.03
CA SER A 97 -5.42 -0.76 5.19
C SER A 97 -5.57 0.62 5.83
N ARG A 98 -4.46 1.36 5.99
CA ARG A 98 -4.48 2.74 6.52
C ARG A 98 -5.28 3.68 5.63
N LEU A 99 -5.01 3.69 4.32
CA LEU A 99 -5.70 4.57 3.36
C LEU A 99 -7.20 4.22 3.23
N SER A 100 -7.52 2.93 3.25
CA SER A 100 -8.90 2.45 3.18
C SER A 100 -9.71 2.88 4.41
N ARG A 101 -9.11 2.79 5.61
CA ARG A 101 -9.72 3.29 6.86
C ARG A 101 -9.94 4.80 6.83
N THR A 102 -8.95 5.59 6.41
CA THR A 102 -9.08 7.05 6.29
C THR A 102 -10.17 7.43 5.27
N SER A 103 -10.23 6.73 4.13
CA SER A 103 -11.29 6.95 3.14
C SER A 103 -12.68 6.63 3.70
N ARG A 104 -12.84 5.52 4.44
CA ARG A 104 -14.12 5.14 5.05
C ARG A 104 -14.56 6.16 6.11
N TRP A 105 -13.65 6.57 6.99
CA TRP A 105 -13.93 7.60 8.01
C TRP A 105 -14.38 8.93 7.39
N LEU A 106 -13.75 9.37 6.30
CA LEU A 106 -14.16 10.58 5.58
C LEU A 106 -15.57 10.47 4.97
N LYS A 107 -15.98 9.27 4.52
CA LYS A 107 -17.35 9.05 4.02
C LYS A 107 -18.37 9.08 5.16
N GLU A 108 -18.04 8.50 6.30
CA GLU A 108 -18.91 8.51 7.48
C GLU A 108 -19.17 9.94 7.97
N LYS A 109 -18.13 10.78 8.02
CA LYS A 109 -18.24 12.20 8.42
C LYS A 109 -18.96 13.11 7.42
N GLN A 110 -19.23 12.66 6.20
CA GLN A 110 -20.06 13.38 5.26
C GLN A 110 -21.56 13.13 5.49
N ALA A 111 -21.90 11.94 5.98
CA ALA A 111 -23.29 11.55 6.23
C ALA A 111 -23.82 12.07 7.58
N THR A 112 -22.97 12.72 8.37
CA THR A 112 -23.31 13.37 9.66
C THR A 112 -23.23 14.87 9.49
#